data_AF-A0A831KHM5-F1
#
_entry.id   AF-A0A831KHM5-F1
#
_cell.length_a   1.000
_cell.length_b   1.000
_cell.length_c   1.000
_cell.angle_alpha   90.00
_cell.angle_beta   90.00
_cell.angle_gamma   90.00
#
_symmetry.space_group_name_H-M   'P 1'
#
loop_
_entity.id
_entity.type
_entity.pdbx_description
1 polymer ?
#
loop_
_entity_poly.entity_id
_entity_poly.type
_entity_poly.pdbx_seq_one_letter_code
_entity_poly.pdbx_strand_id
1 'polypeptide(L)'
;APNAGHTDEIAGKNFGVRMIPSGFVYRQAKLRIGAGVLINPEVFLNEIKVLEVADRTKIDYRCGIIEKKHVEKDRGSEHLSKKIGTTGTGCGPANVDRVNRIAKQAKDVPDLKDFLTDVPLEINEALSKGEFVLIEGSQGFGLSLYYGTYPYVTSKDTTASAIASDVGVGPTRVDDVIVVFKCFPTRVGEGPFPTEMDQSTAERLGIIEYGTVTGRRRRIGYWDGETAKYSAMINSATQIALTGIDKYDKECYGVKEWSKLTNKAKKFVERVEEEVGVPVTLISTGPELKQIIDLRREKL
;
A
#
# COMPACT_ATOMS: atom_id res chain seq x y z
N ALA A 1 -3.27 1.58 -6.98
CA ALA A 1 -2.97 2.29 -8.26
C ALA A 1 -1.54 1.95 -8.70
N PRO A 2 -1.19 1.98 -10.00
CA PRO A 2 0.07 1.41 -10.49
C PRO A 2 1.34 2.16 -10.07
N ASN A 3 1.22 3.29 -9.37
CA ASN A 3 2.34 3.99 -8.74
C ASN A 3 2.76 3.39 -7.40
N ALA A 4 2.01 2.42 -6.85
CA ALA A 4 2.48 1.54 -5.79
C ALA A 4 3.03 0.25 -6.39
N GLY A 5 3.96 -0.38 -5.67
CA GLY A 5 4.52 -1.68 -6.03
C GLY A 5 4.76 -2.46 -4.74
N HIS A 6 4.23 -3.68 -4.73
CA HIS A 6 4.33 -4.64 -3.65
C HIS A 6 5.24 -5.77 -4.14
N THR A 7 6.10 -6.26 -3.26
CA THR A 7 6.96 -7.41 -3.56
C THR A 7 6.53 -8.51 -2.62
N ASP A 8 5.98 -9.58 -3.19
CA ASP A 8 5.60 -10.78 -2.45
C ASP A 8 6.58 -11.90 -2.74
N GLU A 9 7.12 -12.52 -1.68
CA GLU A 9 7.93 -13.73 -1.80
C GLU A 9 7.05 -14.96 -1.57
N ILE A 10 6.88 -15.78 -2.62
CA ILE A 10 6.03 -16.97 -2.60
C ILE A 10 6.87 -18.16 -3.04
N ALA A 11 7.03 -19.12 -2.12
CA ALA A 11 7.83 -20.34 -2.37
C ALA A 11 9.23 -20.04 -2.96
N GLY A 12 9.89 -19.00 -2.44
CA GLY A 12 11.23 -18.58 -2.86
C GLY A 12 11.27 -17.79 -4.19
N LYS A 13 10.12 -17.40 -4.74
CA LYS A 13 10.03 -16.53 -5.93
C LYS A 13 9.48 -15.16 -5.56
N ASN A 14 10.14 -14.12 -6.04
CA ASN A 14 9.71 -12.73 -5.86
C ASN A 14 8.78 -12.28 -6.98
N PHE A 15 7.60 -11.81 -6.63
CA PHE A 15 6.63 -11.21 -7.55
C PHE A 15 6.51 -9.72 -7.26
N GLY A 16 6.83 -8.87 -8.24
CA GLY A 16 6.56 -7.44 -8.18
C GLY A 16 5.19 -7.14 -8.77
N VAL A 17 4.24 -6.75 -7.93
CA VAL A 17 2.84 -6.51 -8.32
C VAL A 17 2.47 -5.06 -8.07
N ARG A 18 1.72 -4.45 -8.98
CA ARG A 18 1.36 -3.02 -8.93
C ARG A 18 -0.14 -2.79 -9.00
N MET A 19 -0.88 -3.67 -9.67
CA MET A 19 -2.30 -3.49 -9.94
C MET A 19 -3.14 -4.63 -9.38
N ILE A 20 -2.67 -5.87 -9.48
CA ILE A 20 -3.38 -7.00 -8.90
C ILE A 20 -3.28 -6.93 -7.37
N PRO A 21 -4.41 -7.05 -6.62
CA PRO A 21 -4.36 -7.05 -5.17
C PRO A 21 -3.49 -8.18 -4.61
N SER A 22 -2.72 -7.90 -3.55
CA SER A 22 -1.76 -8.83 -2.92
C SER A 22 -2.42 -10.13 -2.42
N GLY A 23 -3.74 -10.13 -2.24
CA GLY A 23 -4.55 -11.32 -1.98
C GLY A 23 -4.51 -12.40 -3.07
N PHE A 24 -3.83 -12.17 -4.20
CA PHE A 24 -3.64 -13.18 -5.24
C PHE A 24 -2.94 -14.45 -4.75
N VAL A 25 -2.24 -14.43 -3.61
CA VAL A 25 -1.66 -15.65 -3.03
C VAL A 25 -2.73 -16.64 -2.55
N TYR A 26 -3.95 -16.17 -2.25
CA TYR A 26 -5.06 -16.99 -1.79
C TYR A 26 -5.94 -17.42 -2.98
N ARG A 27 -5.80 -18.66 -3.45
CA ARG A 27 -6.46 -19.17 -4.66
C ARG A 27 -8.00 -19.09 -4.63
N GLN A 28 -8.61 -19.17 -3.45
CA GLN A 28 -10.07 -19.09 -3.29
C GLN A 28 -10.60 -17.65 -3.25
N ALA A 29 -9.74 -16.65 -3.08
CA ALA A 29 -10.16 -15.26 -2.97
C ALA A 29 -10.57 -14.69 -4.34
N LYS A 30 -11.67 -13.96 -4.37
CA LYS A 30 -12.04 -13.08 -5.49
C LYS A 30 -11.18 -11.81 -5.42
N LEU A 31 -10.61 -11.40 -6.55
CA LEU A 31 -9.79 -10.19 -6.64
C LEU A 31 -10.59 -9.08 -7.30
N ARG A 32 -10.72 -7.93 -6.64
CA ARG A 32 -11.53 -6.79 -7.11
C ARG A 32 -10.71 -5.51 -7.11
N ILE A 33 -10.85 -4.70 -8.15
CA ILE A 33 -10.24 -3.37 -8.24
C ILE A 33 -11.35 -2.32 -8.32
N GLY A 34 -11.47 -1.51 -7.26
CA GLY A 34 -12.56 -0.54 -7.09
C GLY A 34 -12.50 0.67 -8.04
N ALA A 35 -13.66 1.29 -8.26
CA ALA A 35 -13.86 2.42 -9.17
C ALA A 35 -12.91 3.60 -8.92
N GLY A 36 -12.48 3.83 -7.68
CA GLY A 36 -11.55 4.90 -7.32
C GLY A 36 -10.12 4.69 -7.84
N VAL A 37 -9.80 3.50 -8.34
CA VAL A 37 -8.47 3.13 -8.82
C VAL A 37 -8.28 3.53 -10.29
N LEU A 38 -7.05 3.89 -10.64
CA LEU A 38 -6.62 4.09 -12.02
C LEU A 38 -6.04 2.79 -12.60
N ILE A 39 -6.39 2.49 -13.85
CA ILE A 39 -5.97 1.29 -14.56
C ILE A 39 -5.01 1.66 -15.69
N ASN A 40 -3.81 1.08 -15.68
CA ASN A 40 -2.99 0.99 -16.88
C ASN A 40 -3.27 -0.38 -17.53
N PRO A 41 -3.93 -0.44 -18.70
CA PRO A 41 -4.33 -1.72 -19.30
C PRO A 41 -3.15 -2.65 -19.60
N GLU A 42 -2.02 -2.11 -20.04
CA GLU A 42 -0.82 -2.88 -20.37
C GLU A 42 -0.23 -3.56 -19.13
N VAL A 43 -0.10 -2.82 -18.03
CA VAL A 43 0.39 -3.37 -16.75
C VAL A 43 -0.59 -4.40 -16.20
N PHE A 44 -1.89 -4.10 -16.21
CA PHE A 44 -2.93 -5.00 -15.72
C PHE A 44 -2.93 -6.33 -16.46
N LEU A 45 -3.00 -6.31 -17.80
CA LEU A 45 -3.05 -7.53 -18.62
C LEU A 45 -1.77 -8.36 -18.49
N ASN A 46 -0.61 -7.71 -18.37
CA ASN A 46 0.65 -8.41 -18.11
C ASN A 46 0.64 -9.11 -16.74
N GLU A 47 0.21 -8.42 -15.67
CA GLU A 47 0.14 -9.02 -14.33
C GLU A 47 -0.88 -10.16 -14.26
N ILE A 48 -2.05 -10.04 -14.91
CA ILE A 48 -3.03 -11.13 -15.04
C ILE A 48 -2.39 -12.38 -15.63
N LYS A 49 -1.61 -12.22 -16.71
CA LYS A 49 -0.94 -13.32 -17.40
C LYS A 49 0.16 -13.95 -16.54
N VAL A 50 1.02 -13.14 -15.93
CA VAL A 50 2.15 -13.62 -15.12
C VAL A 50 1.69 -14.33 -13.85
N LEU A 51 0.61 -13.85 -13.23
CA LEU A 51 0.10 -14.39 -11.96
C LEU A 51 -0.95 -15.50 -12.15
N GLU A 52 -1.44 -15.72 -13.37
CA GLU A 52 -2.47 -16.72 -13.69
C GLU A 52 -3.73 -16.55 -12.83
N VAL A 53 -4.31 -15.34 -12.84
CA VAL A 53 -5.48 -14.97 -12.00
C VAL A 53 -6.64 -14.39 -12.80
N ALA A 54 -6.67 -14.63 -14.11
CA ALA A 54 -7.68 -14.08 -15.02
C ALA A 54 -9.12 -14.48 -14.63
N ASP A 55 -9.31 -15.70 -14.16
CA ASP A 55 -10.58 -16.32 -13.82
C ASP A 55 -11.29 -15.67 -12.62
N ARG A 56 -10.53 -15.07 -11.70
CA ARG A 56 -11.04 -14.55 -10.42
C ARG A 56 -10.80 -13.06 -10.22
N THR A 57 -10.16 -12.39 -11.17
CA THR A 57 -9.92 -10.94 -11.12
C THR A 57 -10.99 -10.19 -11.90
N LYS A 58 -11.57 -9.17 -11.27
CA LYS A 58 -12.47 -8.22 -11.92
C LYS A 58 -12.11 -6.78 -11.54
N ILE A 59 -12.38 -5.85 -12.44
CA ILE A 59 -12.18 -4.42 -12.26
C ILE A 59 -13.51 -3.70 -12.41
N ASP A 60 -13.69 -2.62 -11.67
CA ASP A 60 -14.88 -1.81 -11.82
C ASP A 60 -14.91 -1.12 -13.19
N TYR A 61 -16.05 -1.17 -13.87
CA TYR A 61 -16.22 -0.57 -15.19
C TYR A 61 -16.03 0.97 -15.18
N ARG A 62 -16.05 1.62 -14.02
CA ARG A 62 -15.87 3.08 -13.82
C ARG A 62 -14.42 3.49 -13.54
N CYS A 63 -13.48 2.55 -13.39
CA CYS A 63 -12.06 2.85 -13.18
C CYS A 63 -11.52 3.78 -14.27
N GLY A 64 -10.75 4.81 -13.90
CA GLY A 64 -10.13 5.72 -14.87
C GLY A 64 -8.92 5.10 -15.56
N ILE A 65 -8.68 5.43 -16.83
CA ILE A 65 -7.60 4.82 -17.63
C ILE A 65 -6.35 5.70 -17.69
N ILE A 66 -5.20 5.09 -17.43
CA ILE A 66 -3.88 5.65 -17.69
C ILE A 66 -3.50 5.35 -19.13
N GLU A 67 -3.53 6.38 -19.97
CA GLU A 67 -3.08 6.36 -21.35
C GLU A 67 -1.59 6.72 -21.48
N LYS A 68 -0.98 6.41 -22.63
CA LYS A 68 0.44 6.74 -22.92
C LYS A 68 0.77 8.22 -22.72
N LYS A 69 -0.13 9.12 -23.17
CA LYS A 69 -0.02 10.57 -22.96
C LYS A 69 0.17 10.97 -21.49
N HIS A 70 -0.43 10.22 -20.56
CA HIS A 70 -0.30 10.49 -19.12
C HIS A 70 1.09 10.10 -18.62
N VAL A 71 1.62 8.95 -19.07
CA VAL A 71 2.96 8.49 -18.72
C VAL A 71 4.03 9.45 -19.27
N GLU A 72 3.87 9.87 -20.53
CA GLU A 72 4.75 10.85 -21.18
C GLU A 72 4.73 12.19 -20.46
N LYS A 73 3.54 12.70 -20.10
CA LYS A 73 3.40 13.96 -19.35
C LYS A 73 4.02 13.88 -17.96
N ASP A 74 3.87 12.75 -17.26
CA ASP A 74 4.45 12.53 -15.93
C ASP A 74 5.98 12.51 -15.98
N ARG A 75 6.55 11.80 -16.96
CA ARG A 75 8.02 11.70 -17.14
C ARG A 75 8.64 12.97 -17.70
N GLY A 76 7.95 13.64 -18.63
CA GLY A 76 8.44 14.82 -19.34
C GLY A 76 8.29 16.13 -18.56
N SER A 77 7.42 16.18 -17.54
CA SER A 77 7.27 17.37 -16.69
C SER A 77 8.42 17.47 -15.69
N GLU A 78 9.25 18.51 -15.82
CA GLU A 78 10.34 18.77 -14.86
C GLU A 78 9.83 18.94 -13.42
N HIS A 79 8.65 19.55 -13.25
CA HIS A 79 8.02 19.68 -11.94
C HIS A 79 7.68 18.29 -11.35
N LEU A 80 7.01 17.42 -12.10
CA LEU A 80 6.63 16.11 -11.59
C LEU A 80 7.83 15.18 -11.42
N SER A 81 8.68 15.08 -12.44
CA SER A 81 9.77 14.10 -12.47
C SER A 81 10.96 14.51 -11.61
N LYS A 82 11.37 15.79 -11.60
CA LYS A 82 12.55 16.26 -10.85
C LYS A 82 12.20 16.86 -9.50
N LYS A 83 11.20 17.78 -9.44
CA LYS A 83 10.89 18.48 -8.18
C LYS A 83 10.11 17.59 -7.21
N ILE A 84 9.06 16.91 -7.67
CA ILE A 84 8.28 16.01 -6.82
C ILE A 84 8.93 14.63 -6.73
N GLY A 85 9.47 14.14 -7.85
CA GLY A 85 10.05 12.80 -7.94
C GLY A 85 8.99 11.72 -8.09
N THR A 86 7.98 11.95 -8.94
CA THR A 86 6.91 10.97 -9.21
C THR A 86 7.46 9.62 -9.71
N THR A 87 6.59 8.60 -9.76
CA THR A 87 6.98 7.28 -10.27
C THR A 87 7.05 7.20 -11.79
N GLY A 88 6.64 8.26 -12.51
CA GLY A 88 6.61 8.25 -13.99
C GLY A 88 5.62 7.24 -14.54
N THR A 89 4.52 6.98 -13.83
CA THR A 89 3.49 5.99 -14.16
C THR A 89 2.23 6.61 -14.73
N GLY A 90 2.15 7.94 -14.78
CA GLY A 90 1.01 8.66 -15.35
C GLY A 90 -0.16 8.83 -14.38
N CYS A 91 -0.05 8.40 -13.12
CA CYS A 91 -1.16 8.50 -12.16
C CYS A 91 -1.60 9.95 -11.91
N GLY A 92 -0.65 10.88 -11.76
CA GLY A 92 -0.94 12.30 -11.56
C GLY A 92 -1.72 12.90 -12.73
N PRO A 93 -1.15 12.88 -13.96
CA PRO A 93 -1.85 13.37 -15.15
C PRO A 93 -3.20 12.69 -15.41
N ALA A 94 -3.32 11.38 -15.17
CA ALA A 94 -4.60 10.68 -15.34
C ALA A 94 -5.66 11.13 -14.33
N ASN A 95 -5.27 11.39 -13.08
CA ASN A 95 -6.19 11.96 -12.08
C ASN A 95 -6.60 13.39 -12.43
N VAL A 96 -5.71 14.20 -13.02
CA VAL A 96 -6.08 15.53 -13.53
C VAL A 96 -7.15 15.41 -14.63
N ASP A 97 -6.96 14.52 -15.61
CA ASP A 97 -7.97 14.26 -16.65
C ASP A 97 -9.29 13.73 -16.05
N ARG A 98 -9.23 12.93 -14.98
CA ARG A 98 -10.40 12.44 -14.26
C ARG A 98 -11.16 13.55 -13.54
N VAL A 99 -10.45 14.45 -12.86
CA VAL A 99 -11.03 15.65 -12.23
C VAL A 99 -11.68 16.57 -13.26
N ASN A 100 -11.05 16.72 -14.42
CA ASN A 100 -11.58 17.48 -15.56
C ASN A 100 -12.72 16.76 -16.31
N ARG A 101 -13.05 15.52 -15.93
CA ARG A 101 -14.12 14.69 -16.52
C ARG A 101 -13.90 14.37 -18.00
N ILE A 102 -12.63 14.23 -18.40
CA ILE A 102 -12.22 13.87 -19.76
C ILE A 102 -11.44 12.55 -19.85
N ALA A 103 -11.09 11.94 -18.72
CA ALA A 103 -10.45 10.63 -18.70
C ALA A 103 -11.41 9.53 -19.19
N LYS A 104 -10.88 8.61 -20.00
CA LYS A 104 -11.57 7.35 -20.34
C LYS A 104 -11.79 6.49 -19.08
N GLN A 105 -12.82 5.66 -19.12
CA GLN A 105 -13.09 4.65 -18.10
C GLN A 105 -12.82 3.24 -18.63
N ALA A 106 -12.75 2.24 -17.75
CA ALA A 106 -12.49 0.85 -18.12
C ALA A 106 -13.52 0.27 -19.10
N LYS A 107 -14.79 0.67 -18.98
CA LYS A 107 -15.85 0.32 -19.96
C LYS A 107 -15.56 0.78 -21.39
N ASP A 108 -14.69 1.78 -21.58
CA ASP A 108 -14.36 2.35 -22.88
C ASP A 108 -13.16 1.64 -23.55
N VAL A 109 -12.59 0.62 -22.90
CA VAL A 109 -11.40 -0.12 -23.38
C VAL A 109 -11.81 -1.55 -23.75
N PRO A 110 -11.84 -1.91 -25.05
CA PRO A 110 -12.29 -3.24 -25.51
C PRO A 110 -11.53 -4.41 -24.86
N ASP A 111 -10.22 -4.29 -24.69
CA ASP A 111 -9.36 -5.35 -24.15
C ASP A 111 -9.66 -5.68 -22.67
N LEU A 112 -10.41 -4.81 -21.97
CA LEU A 112 -10.78 -5.01 -20.57
C LEU A 112 -12.16 -5.64 -20.40
N LYS A 113 -12.92 -5.84 -21.48
CA LYS A 113 -14.34 -6.24 -21.45
C LYS A 113 -14.61 -7.47 -20.57
N ASP A 114 -13.77 -8.49 -20.66
CA ASP A 114 -13.94 -9.75 -19.91
C ASP A 114 -13.65 -9.62 -18.42
N PHE A 115 -13.04 -8.51 -17.99
CA PHE A 115 -12.69 -8.24 -16.60
C PHE A 115 -13.64 -7.26 -15.90
N LEU A 116 -14.61 -6.68 -16.61
CA LEU A 116 -15.48 -5.66 -16.04
C LEU A 116 -16.53 -6.26 -15.08
N THR A 117 -16.81 -5.54 -13.99
CA THR A 117 -17.92 -5.81 -13.06
C THR A 117 -18.35 -4.53 -12.33
N ASP A 118 -19.44 -4.60 -11.55
CA ASP A 118 -19.79 -3.58 -10.54
C ASP A 118 -19.18 -3.98 -9.19
N VAL A 119 -18.03 -3.40 -8.85
CA VAL A 119 -17.28 -3.78 -7.64
C VAL A 119 -17.99 -3.36 -6.35
N PRO A 120 -18.50 -2.12 -6.22
CA PRO A 120 -19.35 -1.73 -5.10
C PRO A 120 -20.54 -2.67 -4.88
N LEU A 121 -21.24 -3.10 -5.93
CA LEU A 121 -22.34 -4.05 -5.79
C LEU A 121 -21.85 -5.38 -5.20
N GLU A 122 -20.84 -6.00 -5.82
CA GLU A 122 -20.31 -7.29 -5.36
C GLU A 122 -19.81 -7.24 -3.91
N ILE A 123 -19.08 -6.19 -3.53
CA ILE A 123 -18.57 -6.03 -2.18
C ILE A 123 -19.71 -5.83 -1.19
N ASN A 124 -20.68 -4.96 -1.49
CA ASN A 124 -21.77 -4.70 -0.57
C ASN A 124 -22.72 -5.90 -0.42
N GLU A 125 -22.89 -6.71 -1.46
CA GLU A 125 -23.59 -8.00 -1.37
C GLU A 125 -22.84 -9.00 -0.50
N ALA A 126 -21.53 -9.13 -0.69
CA ALA A 126 -20.68 -10.01 0.13
C ALA A 126 -20.75 -9.63 1.62
N LEU A 127 -20.58 -8.34 1.93
CA LEU A 127 -20.72 -7.82 3.30
C LEU A 127 -22.13 -8.08 3.87
N SER A 128 -23.19 -8.00 3.06
CA SER A 128 -24.57 -8.26 3.53
C SER A 128 -24.83 -9.74 3.79
N LYS A 129 -24.05 -10.64 3.18
CA LYS A 129 -24.04 -12.08 3.46
C LYS A 129 -23.13 -12.47 4.63
N GLY A 130 -22.46 -11.49 5.26
CA GLY A 130 -21.47 -11.74 6.31
C GLY A 130 -20.16 -12.34 5.79
N GLU A 131 -19.87 -12.20 4.49
CA GLU A 131 -18.58 -12.62 3.93
C GLU A 131 -17.46 -11.65 4.36
N PHE A 132 -16.24 -12.18 4.45
CA PHE A 132 -15.05 -11.39 4.78
C PHE A 132 -14.54 -10.62 3.56
N VAL A 133 -14.38 -9.30 3.70
CA VAL A 133 -13.80 -8.43 2.67
C VAL A 133 -12.56 -7.74 3.23
N LEU A 134 -11.42 -7.96 2.57
CA LEU A 134 -10.16 -7.25 2.85
C LEU A 134 -9.92 -6.20 1.77
N ILE A 135 -9.73 -4.94 2.19
CA ILE A 135 -9.48 -3.82 1.28
C ILE A 135 -8.02 -3.40 1.41
N GLU A 136 -7.29 -3.45 0.31
CA GLU A 136 -5.89 -3.03 0.24
C GLU A 136 -5.76 -1.57 -0.19
N GLY A 137 -5.02 -0.79 0.61
CA GLY A 137 -4.74 0.62 0.35
C GLY A 137 -3.43 0.87 -0.40
N SER A 138 -3.38 2.00 -1.10
CA SER A 138 -2.12 2.58 -1.60
C SER A 138 -2.24 4.11 -1.57
N GLN A 139 -1.25 4.90 -1.17
CA GLN A 139 0.07 4.62 -0.58
C GLN A 139 -0.01 4.69 0.96
N GLY A 140 1.02 5.22 1.65
CA GLY A 140 0.99 5.50 3.08
C GLY A 140 0.53 6.93 3.41
N PHE A 141 0.23 7.18 4.68
CA PHE A 141 -0.32 8.46 5.18
C PHE A 141 0.51 9.69 4.79
N GLY A 142 1.84 9.65 4.93
CA GLY A 142 2.71 10.78 4.61
C GLY A 142 2.69 11.22 3.13
N LEU A 143 2.08 10.41 2.25
CA LEU A 143 1.86 10.70 0.84
C LEU A 143 0.41 11.07 0.49
N SER A 144 -0.48 11.22 1.47
CA SER A 144 -1.84 11.71 1.26
C SER A 144 -1.80 13.08 0.58
N LEU A 145 -2.62 13.28 -0.45
CA LEU A 145 -2.77 14.59 -1.11
C LEU A 145 -3.21 15.69 -0.14
N TYR A 146 -3.96 15.36 0.91
CA TYR A 146 -4.52 16.32 1.85
C TYR A 146 -3.66 16.48 3.11
N TYR A 147 -3.23 15.36 3.69
CA TYR A 147 -2.59 15.34 5.01
C TYR A 147 -1.10 15.02 4.97
N GLY A 148 -0.57 14.66 3.80
CA GLY A 148 0.84 14.38 3.60
C GLY A 148 1.68 15.64 3.46
N THR A 149 2.96 15.45 3.13
CA THR A 149 3.93 16.55 2.98
C THR A 149 3.79 17.28 1.65
N TYR A 150 2.63 17.90 1.39
CA TYR A 150 2.37 18.62 0.13
C TYR A 150 3.46 19.67 -0.15
N PRO A 151 3.98 19.80 -1.40
CA PRO A 151 3.53 19.13 -2.63
C PRO A 151 4.13 17.75 -2.89
N TYR A 152 4.98 17.23 -2.00
CA TYR A 152 5.69 15.96 -2.17
C TYR A 152 4.83 14.76 -1.72
N VAL A 153 3.70 14.60 -2.41
CA VAL A 153 2.63 13.64 -2.10
C VAL A 153 2.18 12.94 -3.39
N THR A 154 1.33 11.93 -3.25
CA THR A 154 0.65 11.34 -4.42
C THR A 154 -0.51 12.23 -4.88
N SER A 155 -1.15 11.85 -5.98
CA SER A 155 -2.25 12.64 -6.57
C SER A 155 -3.62 12.35 -5.98
N LYS A 156 -3.68 11.74 -4.79
CA LYS A 156 -4.91 11.29 -4.14
C LYS A 156 -4.74 11.20 -2.63
N ASP A 157 -5.82 11.29 -1.88
CA ASP A 157 -5.79 10.88 -0.48
C ASP A 157 -5.51 9.37 -0.34
N THR A 158 -4.82 8.99 0.73
CA THR A 158 -4.34 7.63 1.01
C THR A 158 -4.84 7.11 2.35
N THR A 159 -5.77 7.82 3.00
CA THR A 159 -6.37 7.39 4.27
C THR A 159 -7.38 6.27 4.09
N ALA A 160 -7.71 5.57 5.17
CA ALA A 160 -8.71 4.51 5.23
C ALA A 160 -10.06 4.95 4.66
N SER A 161 -10.48 6.20 4.89
CA SER A 161 -11.74 6.73 4.34
C SER A 161 -11.70 6.82 2.81
N ALA A 162 -10.60 7.30 2.24
CA ALA A 162 -10.44 7.33 0.79
C ALA A 162 -10.36 5.92 0.19
N ILE A 163 -9.66 5.00 0.87
CA ILE A 163 -9.56 3.59 0.47
C ILE A 163 -10.94 2.91 0.48
N ALA A 164 -11.78 3.17 1.49
CA ALA A 164 -13.16 2.67 1.52
C ALA A 164 -14.01 3.26 0.39
N SER A 165 -13.87 4.57 0.13
CA SER A 165 -14.52 5.24 -1.00
C SER A 165 -14.12 4.67 -2.35
N ASP A 166 -12.89 4.16 -2.50
CA ASP A 166 -12.40 3.61 -3.77
C ASP A 166 -13.15 2.37 -4.23
N VAL A 167 -13.58 1.57 -3.26
CA VAL A 167 -14.28 0.32 -3.48
C VAL A 167 -15.80 0.44 -3.28
N GLY A 168 -16.28 1.64 -2.92
CA GLY A 168 -17.70 1.91 -2.72
C GLY A 168 -18.27 1.31 -1.43
N VAL A 169 -17.47 1.29 -0.36
CA VAL A 169 -17.92 0.85 0.97
C VAL A 169 -18.19 2.09 1.82
N GLY A 170 -19.42 2.17 2.37
CA GLY A 170 -19.80 3.25 3.29
C GLY A 170 -19.03 3.18 4.60
N PRO A 171 -18.72 4.30 5.26
CA PRO A 171 -17.85 4.34 6.44
C PRO A 171 -18.40 3.53 7.63
N THR A 172 -19.71 3.40 7.76
CA THR A 172 -20.36 2.60 8.83
C THR A 172 -20.25 1.09 8.62
N ARG A 173 -19.71 0.62 7.49
CA ARG A 173 -19.51 -0.80 7.17
C ARG A 173 -18.04 -1.23 7.31
N VAL A 174 -17.16 -0.37 7.84
CA VAL A 174 -15.76 -0.69 8.07
C VAL A 174 -15.60 -1.08 9.54
N ASP A 175 -15.36 -2.36 9.81
CA ASP A 175 -15.21 -2.88 11.16
C ASP A 175 -13.82 -2.61 11.74
N ASP A 176 -12.78 -2.83 10.92
CA ASP A 176 -11.37 -2.74 11.32
C ASP A 176 -10.55 -1.87 10.38
N VAL A 177 -9.61 -1.11 10.94
CA VAL A 177 -8.62 -0.35 10.20
C VAL A 177 -7.22 -0.70 10.73
N ILE A 178 -6.48 -1.48 9.93
CA ILE A 178 -5.08 -1.83 10.22
C ILE A 178 -4.17 -0.80 9.57
N VAL A 179 -3.40 -0.06 10.37
CA VAL A 179 -2.35 0.84 9.87
C VAL A 179 -1.00 0.13 9.93
N VAL A 180 -0.33 0.05 8.79
CA VAL A 180 0.97 -0.61 8.67
C VAL A 180 2.10 0.38 8.93
N PHE A 181 2.93 0.08 9.90
CA PHE A 181 4.15 0.82 10.19
C PHE A 181 5.41 -0.03 9.93
N LYS A 182 6.51 0.64 9.60
CA LYS A 182 7.84 0.04 9.57
C LYS A 182 8.65 0.54 10.77
N CYS A 183 9.47 -0.34 11.35
CA CYS A 183 10.43 0.06 12.38
C CYS A 183 11.38 1.16 11.88
N PHE A 184 11.71 1.12 10.58
CA PHE A 184 12.43 2.18 9.88
C PHE A 184 11.57 2.75 8.76
N PRO A 185 10.96 3.94 8.93
CA PRO A 185 10.21 4.58 7.85
C PRO A 185 11.12 4.81 6.63
N THR A 186 10.51 4.82 5.45
CA THR A 186 11.23 4.98 4.19
C THR A 186 10.50 5.94 3.26
N ARG A 187 11.24 6.75 2.51
CA ARG A 187 10.70 7.70 1.53
C ARG A 187 11.35 7.49 0.16
N VAL A 188 10.54 7.54 -0.89
CA VAL A 188 11.01 7.59 -2.29
C VAL A 188 10.71 8.97 -2.84
N GLY A 189 11.68 9.57 -3.54
CA GLY A 189 11.56 10.92 -4.08
C GLY A 189 11.91 12.00 -3.08
N GLU A 190 11.63 13.23 -3.47
CA GLU A 190 11.99 14.43 -2.72
C GLU A 190 11.03 14.69 -1.55
N GLY A 191 11.34 15.73 -0.78
CA GLY A 191 10.48 16.28 0.26
C GLY A 191 10.97 16.04 1.69
N PRO A 192 10.32 16.65 2.69
CA PRO A 192 10.76 16.59 4.08
C PRO A 192 10.77 15.17 4.63
N PHE A 193 11.80 14.83 5.40
CA PHE A 193 11.86 13.58 6.15
C PHE A 193 12.60 13.84 7.48
N PRO A 194 11.88 14.28 8.53
CA PRO A 194 12.50 14.80 9.75
C PRO A 194 13.44 13.82 10.46
N THR A 195 13.14 12.53 10.40
CA THR A 195 13.92 11.47 11.06
C THR A 195 14.89 10.77 10.13
N GLU A 196 15.18 11.33 8.95
CA GLU A 196 16.12 10.73 7.99
C GLU A 196 17.50 10.51 8.61
N MET A 197 18.05 9.31 8.37
CA MET A 197 19.42 8.98 8.75
C MET A 197 20.36 9.14 7.55
N ASP A 198 21.63 9.37 7.84
CA ASP A 198 22.68 9.37 6.82
C ASP A 198 22.73 8.02 6.07
N GLN A 199 23.00 8.06 4.77
CA GLN A 199 23.05 6.86 3.92
C GLN A 199 24.10 5.84 4.40
N SER A 200 25.23 6.31 4.93
CA SER A 200 26.28 5.48 5.50
C SER A 200 25.80 4.69 6.74
N THR A 201 24.88 5.27 7.52
CA THR A 201 24.27 4.60 8.66
C THR A 201 23.33 3.49 8.19
N ALA A 202 22.49 3.74 7.18
CA ALA A 202 21.63 2.73 6.59
C ALA A 202 22.42 1.57 5.97
N GLU A 203 23.56 1.86 5.32
CA GLU A 203 24.51 0.87 4.79
C GLU A 203 25.10 0.01 5.91
N ARG A 204 25.61 0.63 6.98
CA ARG A 204 26.17 -0.09 8.13
C ARG A 204 25.16 -0.98 8.83
N LEU A 205 23.90 -0.54 8.91
CA LEU A 205 22.80 -1.33 9.47
C LEU A 205 22.33 -2.46 8.53
N GLY A 206 22.69 -2.40 7.24
CA GLY A 206 22.27 -3.38 6.24
C GLY A 206 20.79 -3.30 5.87
N ILE A 207 20.19 -2.10 5.95
CA ILE A 207 18.75 -1.89 5.78
C ILE A 207 18.40 -1.15 4.48
N ILE A 208 19.32 -1.09 3.52
CA ILE A 208 19.12 -0.42 2.24
C ILE A 208 17.90 -1.01 1.52
N GLU A 209 17.03 -0.15 0.99
CA GLU A 209 15.86 -0.55 0.22
C GLU A 209 15.81 0.20 -1.12
N TYR A 210 15.25 -0.46 -2.14
CA TYR A 210 15.00 0.11 -3.46
C TYR A 210 13.50 0.07 -3.76
N GLY A 211 12.99 1.05 -4.50
CA GLY A 211 11.58 1.11 -4.89
C GLY A 211 11.25 0.11 -6.00
N THR A 212 10.24 -0.73 -5.79
CA THR A 212 9.80 -1.77 -6.75
C THR A 212 9.47 -1.25 -8.14
N VAL A 213 8.86 -0.05 -8.23
CA VAL A 213 8.45 0.53 -9.52
C VAL A 213 9.58 1.26 -10.22
N THR A 214 10.32 2.11 -9.49
CA THR A 214 11.32 3.02 -10.10
C THR A 214 12.75 2.53 -10.03
N GLY A 215 13.05 1.50 -9.24
CA GLY A 215 14.42 1.07 -8.92
C GLY A 215 15.22 2.06 -8.06
N ARG A 216 14.71 3.27 -7.80
CA ARG A 216 15.37 4.30 -6.99
C ARG A 216 15.63 3.84 -5.55
N ARG A 217 16.81 4.17 -5.02
CA ARG A 217 17.17 3.98 -3.61
C ARG A 217 16.21 4.76 -2.72
N ARG A 218 15.75 4.13 -1.63
CA ARG A 218 14.91 4.78 -0.62
C ARG A 218 15.77 5.56 0.36
N ARG A 219 15.29 6.73 0.76
CA ARG A 219 15.71 7.43 1.97
C ARG A 219 15.13 6.69 3.18
N ILE A 220 15.88 6.57 4.25
CA ILE A 220 15.52 5.76 5.42
C ILE A 220 15.63 6.65 6.66
N GLY A 221 14.71 6.50 7.60
CA GLY A 221 14.70 7.27 8.84
C GLY A 221 14.56 6.40 10.07
N TYR A 222 14.74 7.02 11.23
CA TYR A 222 14.40 6.44 12.53
C TYR A 222 12.89 6.49 12.74
N TRP A 223 12.42 5.67 13.69
CA TRP A 223 11.02 5.68 14.15
C TRP A 223 10.55 7.10 14.49
N ASP A 224 9.37 7.48 13.97
CA ASP A 224 8.73 8.78 14.16
C ASP A 224 7.35 8.56 14.82
N GLY A 225 7.35 8.57 16.16
CA GLY A 225 6.15 8.33 16.95
C GLY A 225 5.09 9.42 16.80
N GLU A 226 5.49 10.67 16.56
CA GLU A 226 4.56 11.79 16.38
C GLU A 226 3.77 11.65 15.07
N THR A 227 4.49 11.41 13.96
CA THR A 227 3.85 11.14 12.67
C THR A 227 3.00 9.86 12.72
N ALA A 228 3.48 8.82 13.40
CA ALA A 228 2.74 7.56 13.54
C ALA A 228 1.43 7.76 14.33
N LYS A 229 1.47 8.47 15.45
CA LYS A 229 0.28 8.83 16.25
C LYS A 229 -0.73 9.62 15.43
N TYR A 230 -0.26 10.64 14.70
CA TYR A 230 -1.14 11.46 13.86
C TYR A 230 -1.75 10.65 12.71
N SER A 231 -0.96 9.78 12.07
CA SER A 231 -1.43 8.84 11.03
C SER A 231 -2.52 7.91 11.57
N ALA A 232 -2.30 7.33 12.76
CA ALA A 232 -3.26 6.42 13.38
C ALA A 232 -4.58 7.14 13.72
N MET A 233 -4.50 8.35 14.28
CA MET A 233 -5.66 9.19 14.57
C MET A 233 -6.49 9.49 13.31
N ILE A 234 -5.86 9.98 12.23
CA ILE A 234 -6.57 10.33 10.98
C ILE A 234 -7.25 9.11 10.36
N ASN A 235 -6.61 7.93 10.44
CA ASN A 235 -7.17 6.71 9.88
C ASN A 235 -8.19 6.03 10.80
N SER A 236 -8.37 6.50 12.04
CA SER A 236 -9.15 5.79 13.06
C SER A 236 -8.67 4.34 13.21
N ALA A 237 -7.35 4.16 13.33
CA ALA A 237 -6.72 2.85 13.38
C ALA A 237 -7.26 2.04 14.57
N THR A 238 -7.79 0.86 14.30
CA THR A 238 -8.17 -0.11 15.35
C THR A 238 -6.96 -0.94 15.77
N GLN A 239 -6.00 -1.12 14.85
CA GLN A 239 -4.87 -2.02 15.02
C GLN A 239 -3.63 -1.52 14.26
N ILE A 240 -2.45 -1.90 14.75
CA ILE A 240 -1.17 -1.69 14.06
C ILE A 240 -0.61 -3.04 13.58
N ALA A 241 -0.15 -3.05 12.34
CA ALA A 241 0.78 -4.06 11.85
C ALA A 241 2.19 -3.46 11.77
N LEU A 242 3.12 -3.98 12.57
CA LEU A 242 4.51 -3.53 12.61
C LEU A 242 5.40 -4.44 11.78
N THR A 243 6.19 -3.87 10.87
CA THR A 243 7.08 -4.62 9.98
C THR A 243 8.55 -4.18 10.13
N GLY A 244 9.48 -5.06 9.77
CA GLY A 244 10.92 -4.78 9.85
C GLY A 244 11.50 -4.87 11.25
N ILE A 245 10.86 -5.62 12.17
CA ILE A 245 11.41 -5.82 13.51
C ILE A 245 12.71 -6.63 13.47
N ASP A 246 12.87 -7.51 12.49
CA ASP A 246 14.09 -8.25 12.16
C ASP A 246 15.23 -7.34 11.70
N LYS A 247 14.89 -6.21 11.06
CA LYS A 247 15.87 -5.17 10.74
C LYS A 247 16.27 -4.36 11.97
N TYR A 248 15.34 -4.17 12.91
CA TYR A 248 15.59 -3.45 14.16
C TYR A 248 16.42 -4.30 15.14
N ASP A 249 16.15 -5.60 15.16
CA ASP A 249 16.88 -6.61 15.90
C ASP A 249 16.98 -7.93 15.12
N LYS A 250 18.19 -8.23 14.63
CA LYS A 250 18.46 -9.39 13.75
C LYS A 250 18.15 -10.73 14.41
N GLU A 251 18.19 -10.81 15.73
CA GLU A 251 17.82 -12.03 16.48
C GLU A 251 16.33 -12.36 16.37
N CYS A 252 15.50 -11.40 15.95
CA CYS A 252 14.07 -11.61 15.76
C CYS A 252 13.72 -12.16 14.37
N TYR A 253 14.69 -12.37 13.47
CA TYR A 253 14.43 -12.89 12.13
C TYR A 253 13.71 -14.24 12.18
N GLY A 254 12.54 -14.30 11.53
CA GLY A 254 11.71 -15.50 11.42
C GLY A 254 11.01 -15.96 12.69
N VAL A 255 11.06 -15.18 13.78
CA VAL A 255 10.34 -15.47 15.03
C VAL A 255 8.82 -15.47 14.79
N LYS A 256 8.10 -16.44 15.36
CA LYS A 256 6.64 -16.61 15.16
C LYS A 256 5.83 -16.52 16.44
N GLU A 257 6.48 -16.33 17.57
CA GLU A 257 5.85 -16.27 18.89
C GLU A 257 6.36 -15.06 19.66
N TRP A 258 5.46 -14.30 20.30
CA TRP A 258 5.81 -13.14 21.11
C TRP A 258 6.84 -13.47 22.21
N SER A 259 6.68 -14.63 22.86
CA SER A 259 7.56 -15.08 23.93
C SER A 259 9.03 -15.14 23.52
N LYS A 260 9.29 -15.44 22.23
CA LYS A 260 10.62 -15.63 21.63
C LYS A 260 11.26 -14.34 21.10
N LEU A 261 10.55 -13.21 21.09
CA LEU A 261 11.17 -11.92 20.80
C LEU A 261 12.16 -11.52 21.91
N THR A 262 13.23 -10.85 21.53
CA THR A 262 14.20 -10.29 22.47
C THR A 262 13.54 -9.20 23.33
N ASN A 263 14.12 -8.92 24.51
CA ASN A 263 13.65 -7.82 25.36
C ASN A 263 13.77 -6.46 24.65
N LYS A 264 14.76 -6.30 23.76
CA LYS A 264 14.93 -5.09 22.95
C LYS A 264 13.77 -4.90 21.98
N ALA A 265 13.38 -5.94 21.25
CA ALA A 265 12.25 -5.89 20.32
C ALA A 265 10.91 -5.70 21.03
N LYS A 266 10.68 -6.40 22.16
CA LYS A 266 9.47 -6.23 22.98
C LYS A 266 9.31 -4.79 23.46
N LYS A 267 10.36 -4.19 24.02
CA LYS A 267 10.36 -2.78 24.44
C LYS A 267 10.08 -1.81 23.28
N PHE A 268 10.56 -2.12 22.07
CA PHE A 268 10.24 -1.29 20.90
C PHE A 268 8.76 -1.38 20.53
N VAL A 269 8.18 -2.59 20.54
CA VAL A 269 6.73 -2.77 20.31
C VAL A 269 5.91 -2.05 21.37
N GLU A 270 6.25 -2.20 22.65
CA GLU A 270 5.59 -1.52 23.77
C GLU A 270 5.65 0.01 23.61
N ARG A 271 6.82 0.55 23.21
CA ARG A 271 6.97 1.97 22.90
C ARG A 271 6.08 2.43 21.74
N VAL A 272 5.97 1.63 20.67
CA VAL A 272 5.07 1.95 19.54
C VAL A 272 3.62 2.03 20.03
N GLU A 273 3.18 1.08 20.86
CA GLU A 273 1.83 1.08 21.43
C GLU A 273 1.59 2.30 22.34
N GLU A 274 2.56 2.65 23.19
CA GLU A 274 2.49 3.81 24.09
C GLU A 274 2.42 5.13 23.32
N GLU A 275 3.30 5.33 22.33
CA GLU A 275 3.36 6.59 21.57
C GLU A 275 2.13 6.78 20.67
N VAL A 276 1.65 5.70 20.03
CA VAL A 276 0.55 5.76 19.05
C VAL A 276 -0.81 5.65 19.73
N GLY A 277 -0.92 4.92 20.85
CA GLY A 277 -2.17 4.67 21.57
C GLY A 277 -3.08 3.64 20.89
N VAL A 278 -2.53 2.78 20.04
CA VAL A 278 -3.25 1.73 19.29
C VAL A 278 -2.48 0.41 19.42
N PRO A 279 -3.16 -0.74 19.63
CA PRO A 279 -2.47 -2.00 19.85
C PRO A 279 -1.74 -2.49 18.60
N VAL A 280 -0.51 -2.98 18.78
CA VAL A 280 0.24 -3.74 17.78
C VAL A 280 -0.21 -5.19 17.84
N THR A 281 -0.99 -5.59 16.85
CA THR A 281 -1.61 -6.92 16.78
C THR A 281 -0.94 -7.86 15.77
N LEU A 282 -0.19 -7.30 14.82
CA LEU A 282 0.55 -8.07 13.81
C LEU A 282 2.01 -7.60 13.79
N ILE A 283 2.96 -8.53 13.85
CA ILE A 283 4.40 -8.22 13.81
C ILE A 283 5.08 -9.09 12.77
N SER A 284 5.54 -8.49 11.67
CA SER A 284 6.34 -9.18 10.65
C SER A 284 7.80 -9.23 11.07
N THR A 285 8.34 -10.45 11.06
CA THR A 285 9.70 -10.82 11.48
C THR A 285 10.59 -11.22 10.31
N GLY A 286 10.17 -10.92 9.08
CA GLY A 286 10.93 -11.19 7.87
C GLY A 286 10.05 -11.14 6.61
N PRO A 287 10.64 -11.36 5.43
CA PRO A 287 9.96 -11.22 4.14
C PRO A 287 8.97 -12.34 3.80
N GLU A 288 9.10 -13.53 4.40
CA GLU A 288 8.20 -14.64 4.08
C GLU A 288 6.84 -14.49 4.74
N LEU A 289 5.77 -14.93 4.06
CA LEU A 289 4.39 -14.90 4.57
C LEU A 289 4.20 -15.56 5.95
N LYS A 290 5.03 -16.57 6.28
CA LYS A 290 4.95 -17.29 7.56
C LYS A 290 5.74 -16.62 8.69
N GLN A 291 6.52 -15.59 8.40
CA GLN A 291 7.33 -14.84 9.37
C GLN A 291 6.50 -13.70 9.95
N ILE A 292 5.45 -14.08 10.66
CA ILE A 292 4.47 -13.19 11.27
C ILE A 292 4.12 -13.70 12.67
N ILE A 293 4.02 -12.78 13.62
CA ILE A 293 3.42 -13.01 14.93
C ILE A 293 2.03 -12.38 14.88
N ASP A 294 1.01 -13.18 15.18
CA ASP A 294 -0.40 -12.75 15.23
C ASP A 294 -0.88 -12.72 16.68
N LEU A 295 -1.18 -11.53 17.18
CA LEU A 295 -1.60 -11.24 18.54
C LEU A 295 -3.05 -10.76 18.62
N ARG A 296 -3.82 -10.92 17.53
CA ARG A 296 -5.20 -10.41 17.47
C ARG A 296 -6.12 -11.10 18.47
N ARG A 297 -5.90 -12.38 18.79
CA ARG A 297 -6.73 -13.11 19.76
C ARG A 297 -6.47 -12.68 21.20
N GLU A 298 -5.26 -12.17 21.46
CA GLU A 298 -4.79 -11.77 22.77
C GLU A 298 -5.10 -10.30 23.06
N LYS A 299 -5.27 -9.47 22.02
CA LYS A 299 -5.37 -8.01 22.12
C LYS A 299 -6.71 -7.40 21.70
N LEU A 300 -7.60 -8.16 21.04
CA LEU A 300 -8.92 -7.69 20.60
C LEU A 300 -10.05 -8.41 21.32
#